data_AF-A0A3D4WBN8-F1
#
_entry.id   AF-A0A3D4WBN8-F1
#
_cell.length_a   1.000
_cell.length_b   1.000
_cell.length_c   1.000
_cell.angle_alpha   90.00
_cell.angle_beta   90.00
_cell.angle_gamma   90.00
#
_symmetry.space_group_name_H-M   'P 1'
#
loop_
_entity.id
_entity.type
_entity.pdbx_description
1 polymer ?
#
loop_
_entity_poly.entity_id
_entity_poly.type
_entity_poly.pdbx_seq_one_letter_code
_entity_poly.pdbx_strand_id
1 'polypeptide(L)'
;MIFCHWLNTLNLVNFTIGNMVKFKKLRDCYSLLLVAFIFILQSLNLNAQQVKDIKFVQRGSQISITYDLDGPRTKVWYIEIFASDNGGLTWGLPLKHVSGEVGRTIQPGWNKNIIWEWHKERLRIPDSLRFMIVARPDEIIEGNSGVFTDFRNGIKYKWVKIGRQIWMAENLNYGNLVQNPEDHKNNGDCEKFCYNNAPLYCDRYGALYSWDELMGYVSAEGVQGICPEQWHIPTSAEWEELILFLGGRMAAYLRVRQL
;
A
#
# COMPACT_ATOMS: atom_id res chain seq x y z
N MET A 1 4.41 -30.32 -21.02
CA MET A 1 4.66 -31.76 -21.26
C MET A 1 4.67 -32.46 -19.92
N ILE A 2 3.80 -33.50 -19.75
CA ILE A 2 4.02 -34.77 -18.98
C ILE A 2 4.24 -34.62 -17.45
N PHE A 3 3.82 -35.44 -16.48
CA PHE A 3 2.86 -36.54 -16.23
C PHE A 3 3.16 -37.00 -14.77
N CYS A 4 2.15 -37.36 -13.95
CA CYS A 4 2.13 -38.23 -12.72
C CYS A 4 3.24 -38.13 -11.62
N HIS A 5 3.02 -38.33 -10.31
CA HIS A 5 2.11 -39.22 -9.58
C HIS A 5 2.10 -38.86 -8.06
N TRP A 6 0.93 -39.02 -7.41
CA TRP A 6 0.52 -39.40 -6.03
C TRP A 6 1.54 -39.56 -4.86
N LEU A 7 1.27 -39.44 -3.54
CA LEU A 7 0.06 -39.45 -2.67
C LEU A 7 0.42 -39.10 -1.19
N ASN A 8 -0.53 -38.52 -0.42
CA ASN A 8 -0.94 -38.73 1.01
C ASN A 8 0.09 -38.71 2.19
N THR A 9 -0.17 -38.26 3.44
CA THR A 9 -1.38 -37.95 4.24
C THR A 9 -1.00 -37.27 5.59
N LEU A 10 -1.83 -36.32 6.05
CA LEU A 10 -2.35 -35.99 7.42
C LEU A 10 -1.62 -36.48 8.72
N ASN A 11 -1.45 -35.67 9.78
CA ASN A 11 -2.48 -35.31 10.80
C ASN A 11 -1.95 -34.54 12.05
N LEU A 12 -2.91 -34.00 12.82
CA LEU A 12 -2.87 -32.95 13.86
C LEU A 12 -2.55 -33.37 15.32
N VAL A 13 -1.89 -32.45 16.04
CA VAL A 13 -2.16 -31.80 17.38
C VAL A 13 -2.82 -32.60 18.53
N ASN A 14 -2.24 -32.50 19.76
CA ASN A 14 -2.95 -31.98 20.97
C ASN A 14 -2.07 -31.77 22.23
N PHE A 15 -2.57 -30.85 23.08
CA PHE A 15 -1.97 -30.18 24.24
C PHE A 15 -2.60 -30.65 25.56
N THR A 16 -1.97 -30.43 26.72
CA THR A 16 -2.66 -30.31 28.03
C THR A 16 -1.79 -29.60 29.08
N ILE A 17 -2.45 -28.87 30.00
CA ILE A 17 -1.91 -27.92 30.99
C ILE A 17 -1.93 -28.53 32.41
N GLY A 18 -0.99 -28.13 33.28
CA GLY A 18 -0.98 -28.39 34.72
C GLY A 18 -0.41 -27.22 35.55
N ASN A 19 -0.79 -27.14 36.82
CA ASN A 19 -0.99 -25.93 37.65
C ASN A 19 0.08 -25.65 38.75
N MET A 20 0.20 -24.35 39.13
CA MET A 20 0.32 -23.71 40.47
C MET A 20 1.60 -23.64 41.39
N VAL A 21 1.65 -22.48 42.09
CA VAL A 21 2.11 -22.11 43.48
C VAL A 21 3.42 -21.29 43.67
N LYS A 22 3.30 -20.00 44.12
CA LYS A 22 3.83 -19.44 45.42
C LYS A 22 3.74 -17.90 45.53
N PHE A 23 3.07 -17.43 46.60
CA PHE A 23 3.01 -16.04 47.10
C PHE A 23 4.17 -15.75 48.07
N LYS A 24 4.97 -14.67 47.87
CA LYS A 24 5.55 -13.77 48.89
C LYS A 24 6.46 -12.67 48.29
N LYS A 25 5.96 -11.86 47.36
CA LYS A 25 6.69 -10.71 46.77
C LYS A 25 5.80 -9.51 46.43
N LEU A 26 4.57 -9.47 46.95
CA LEU A 26 3.50 -8.66 46.37
C LEU A 26 3.63 -7.14 46.61
N ARG A 27 4.20 -6.67 47.73
CA ARG A 27 4.16 -5.23 48.07
C ARG A 27 5.19 -4.37 47.33
N ASP A 28 6.38 -4.91 47.06
CA ASP A 28 7.38 -4.23 46.22
C ASP A 28 7.06 -4.40 44.72
N CYS A 29 6.34 -5.48 44.36
CA CYS A 29 5.78 -5.66 43.03
C CYS A 29 4.76 -4.58 42.68
N TYR A 30 3.89 -4.11 43.59
CA TYR A 30 2.88 -3.10 43.22
C TYR A 30 3.48 -1.75 42.83
N SER A 31 4.54 -1.29 43.51
CA SER A 31 5.20 -0.02 43.17
C SER A 31 6.00 -0.11 41.86
N LEU A 32 6.73 -1.22 41.65
CA LEU A 32 7.41 -1.52 40.38
C LEU A 32 6.42 -1.79 39.24
N LEU A 33 5.27 -2.43 39.51
CA LEU A 33 4.19 -2.63 38.55
C LEU A 33 3.53 -1.31 38.17
N LEU A 34 3.34 -0.37 39.09
CA LEU A 34 2.74 0.93 38.78
C LEU A 34 3.68 1.80 37.93
N VAL A 35 4.98 1.82 38.24
CA VAL A 35 6.00 2.51 37.43
C VAL A 35 6.17 1.81 36.07
N ALA A 36 6.20 0.48 36.04
CA ALA A 36 6.20 -0.28 34.80
C ALA A 36 4.92 -0.06 33.99
N PHE A 37 3.75 0.06 34.61
CA PHE A 37 2.49 0.33 33.92
C PHE A 37 2.43 1.77 33.38
N ILE A 38 3.01 2.76 34.08
CA ILE A 38 3.19 4.13 33.57
C ILE A 38 4.20 4.14 32.40
N PHE A 39 5.33 3.45 32.51
CA PHE A 39 6.29 3.31 31.40
C PHE A 39 5.70 2.54 30.22
N ILE A 40 4.89 1.50 30.48
CA ILE A 40 4.17 0.72 29.47
C ILE A 40 3.09 1.59 28.83
N LEU A 41 2.33 2.39 29.60
CA LEU A 41 1.38 3.39 29.07
C LEU A 41 2.08 4.49 28.25
N GLN A 42 3.26 4.96 28.68
CA GLN A 42 4.07 5.91 27.92
C GLN A 42 4.65 5.27 26.64
N SER A 43 5.01 3.98 26.68
CA SER A 43 5.47 3.24 25.48
C SER A 43 4.34 2.78 24.57
N LEU A 44 3.12 2.61 25.09
CA LEU A 44 1.92 2.33 24.30
C LEU A 44 1.37 3.60 23.62
N ASN A 45 1.82 4.79 24.04
CA ASN A 45 1.58 6.03 23.31
C ASN A 45 2.53 6.24 22.11
N LEU A 46 3.54 5.37 21.89
CA LEU A 46 4.49 5.55 20.78
C LEU A 46 3.95 5.14 19.39
N ASN A 47 2.69 4.69 19.29
CA ASN A 47 2.00 4.54 18.00
C ASN A 47 0.80 5.49 17.85
N ALA A 48 0.66 6.47 18.76
CA ALA A 48 -0.52 7.33 18.84
C ALA A 48 -0.52 8.44 17.77
N GLN A 49 -1.48 8.36 16.85
CA GLN A 49 -2.05 9.43 16.04
C GLN A 49 -1.06 10.49 15.49
N GLN A 50 -0.63 10.30 14.24
CA GLN A 50 0.34 11.15 13.54
C GLN A 50 -0.27 12.43 12.95
N VAL A 51 -1.56 12.44 12.61
CA VAL A 51 -2.23 13.62 12.05
C VAL A 51 -3.26 14.18 13.02
N LYS A 52 -3.18 15.48 13.28
CA LYS A 52 -4.01 16.21 14.25
C LYS A 52 -4.52 17.53 13.64
N ASP A 53 -5.48 18.14 14.33
CA ASP A 53 -5.95 19.52 14.07
C ASP A 53 -6.37 19.82 12.62
N ILE A 54 -7.01 18.84 11.97
CA ILE A 54 -7.53 19.01 10.60
C ILE A 54 -8.64 20.06 10.60
N LYS A 55 -8.41 21.14 9.85
CA LYS A 55 -9.35 22.25 9.63
C LYS A 55 -9.43 22.50 8.13
N PHE A 56 -10.52 23.09 7.67
CA PHE A 56 -10.61 23.48 6.26
C PHE A 56 -11.41 24.76 6.08
N VAL A 57 -11.07 25.50 5.03
CA VAL A 57 -11.75 26.73 4.62
C VAL A 57 -11.95 26.69 3.11
N GLN A 58 -13.19 26.89 2.66
CA GLN A 58 -13.50 27.04 1.25
C GLN A 58 -13.20 28.47 0.79
N ARG A 59 -12.54 28.61 -0.36
CA ARG A 59 -12.28 29.87 -1.06
C ARG A 59 -12.60 29.70 -2.54
N GLY A 60 -13.81 30.07 -2.95
CA GLY A 60 -14.27 29.88 -4.32
C GLY A 60 -14.24 28.41 -4.75
N SER A 61 -13.47 28.12 -5.80
CA SER A 61 -13.32 26.79 -6.39
C SER A 61 -12.24 25.90 -5.73
N GLN A 62 -11.69 26.36 -4.60
CA GLN A 62 -10.68 25.64 -3.84
C GLN A 62 -11.10 25.46 -2.37
N ILE A 63 -10.63 24.38 -1.76
CA ILE A 63 -10.66 24.19 -0.31
C ILE A 63 -9.22 24.09 0.17
N SER A 64 -8.86 24.92 1.14
CA SER A 64 -7.59 24.83 1.86
C SER A 64 -7.82 24.02 3.13
N ILE A 65 -7.10 22.92 3.27
CA ILE A 65 -7.14 22.00 4.40
C ILE A 65 -5.82 22.14 5.15
N THR A 66 -5.90 22.54 6.42
CA THR A 66 -4.73 22.64 7.29
C THR A 66 -4.69 21.50 8.29
N TYR A 67 -3.51 20.95 8.57
CA TYR A 67 -3.32 19.86 9.54
C TYR A 67 -1.96 19.94 10.23
N ASP A 68 -1.86 19.29 11.37
CA ASP A 68 -0.60 19.10 12.08
C ASP A 68 -0.13 17.65 11.90
N LEU A 69 1.16 17.48 11.59
CA LEU A 69 1.81 16.19 11.42
C LEU A 69 2.85 16.01 12.52
N ASP A 70 2.57 15.08 13.43
CA ASP A 70 3.42 14.68 14.54
C ASP A 70 4.38 13.56 14.12
N GLY A 71 5.59 13.57 14.66
CA GLY A 71 6.60 12.55 14.39
C GLY A 71 8.04 13.07 14.39
N PRO A 72 9.03 12.16 14.23
CA PRO A 72 10.44 12.54 14.21
C PRO A 72 10.77 13.43 13.00
N ARG A 73 11.39 14.59 13.24
CA ARG A 73 11.79 15.54 12.17
C ARG A 73 12.79 14.96 11.16
N THR A 74 13.44 13.85 11.49
CA THR A 74 14.36 13.11 10.62
C THR A 74 13.67 12.12 9.67
N LYS A 75 12.36 11.91 9.83
CA LYS A 75 11.55 11.04 8.99
C LYS A 75 10.68 11.87 8.06
N VAL A 76 10.29 11.25 6.95
CA VAL A 76 9.32 11.80 6.01
C VAL A 76 8.13 10.86 5.88
N TRP A 77 7.01 11.43 5.44
CA TRP A 77 5.71 10.80 5.42
C TRP A 77 5.09 10.91 4.03
N TYR A 78 4.31 9.89 3.69
CA TYR A 78 3.42 9.87 2.54
C TYR A 78 2.03 10.23 3.04
N ILE A 79 1.50 11.33 2.53
CA ILE A 79 0.25 11.94 2.97
C ILE A 79 -0.81 11.76 1.89
N GLU A 80 -1.89 11.09 2.26
CA GLU A 80 -3.10 11.01 1.45
C GLU A 80 -4.26 11.72 2.14
N ILE A 81 -5.16 12.27 1.33
CA ILE A 81 -6.34 12.97 1.79
C ILE A 81 -7.59 12.37 1.15
N PHE A 82 -8.60 12.16 1.98
CA PHE A 82 -9.89 11.61 1.62
C PHE A 82 -10.98 12.60 1.98
N ALA A 83 -12.06 12.61 1.20
CA ALA A 83 -13.25 13.40 1.48
C ALA A 83 -14.47 12.49 1.66
N SER A 84 -15.27 12.80 2.68
CA SER A 84 -16.55 12.16 2.97
C SER A 84 -17.69 13.13 2.76
N ASP A 85 -18.73 12.67 2.07
CA ASP A 85 -19.92 13.49 1.75
C ASP A 85 -21.05 13.31 2.76
N ASN A 86 -20.92 12.35 3.67
CA ASN A 86 -21.95 11.94 4.62
C ASN A 86 -21.50 12.07 6.07
N GLY A 87 -20.73 13.12 6.38
CA GLY A 87 -20.34 13.43 7.75
C GLY A 87 -19.28 12.48 8.32
N GLY A 88 -18.56 11.75 7.47
CA GLY A 88 -17.50 10.82 7.88
C GLY A 88 -17.95 9.36 8.03
N LEU A 89 -19.18 9.01 7.62
CA LEU A 89 -19.67 7.63 7.67
C LEU A 89 -19.00 6.73 6.63
N THR A 90 -18.76 7.26 5.43
CA THR A 90 -18.01 6.55 4.38
C THR A 90 -16.94 7.45 3.78
N TRP A 91 -15.86 6.83 3.33
CA TRP A 91 -14.72 7.48 2.70
C TRP A 91 -14.52 6.89 1.30
N GLY A 92 -14.39 7.75 0.29
CA GLY A 92 -14.13 7.34 -1.09
C GLY A 92 -12.64 7.05 -1.34
N LEU A 93 -12.24 7.04 -2.60
CA LEU A 93 -10.82 7.02 -2.99
C LEU A 93 -10.10 8.32 -2.57
N PRO A 94 -8.76 8.33 -2.48
CA PRO A 94 -7.99 9.55 -2.24
C PRO A 94 -8.28 10.63 -3.29
N LEU A 95 -8.29 11.88 -2.87
CA LEU A 95 -8.47 13.03 -3.76
C LEU A 95 -7.30 13.15 -4.73
N LYS A 96 -7.58 13.51 -5.99
CA LYS A 96 -6.57 13.51 -7.07
C LYS A 96 -6.05 14.90 -7.42
N HIS A 97 -6.90 15.92 -7.37
CA HIS A 97 -6.57 17.30 -7.76
C HIS A 97 -6.17 18.13 -6.54
N VAL A 98 -5.17 17.62 -5.81
CA VAL A 98 -4.62 18.23 -4.59
C VAL A 98 -3.18 18.70 -4.81
N SER A 99 -2.79 19.75 -4.09
CA SER A 99 -1.44 20.32 -4.12
C SER A 99 -1.03 20.83 -2.73
N GLY A 100 0.24 21.21 -2.56
CA GLY A 100 0.79 21.67 -1.28
C GLY A 100 1.50 20.55 -0.52
N GLU A 101 1.32 20.49 0.80
CA GLU A 101 1.96 19.51 1.68
C GLU A 101 1.18 18.18 1.72
N VAL A 102 1.10 17.53 0.56
CA VAL A 102 0.42 16.24 0.31
C VAL A 102 1.32 15.36 -0.56
N GLY A 103 1.16 14.03 -0.48
CA GLY A 103 2.01 13.08 -1.19
C GLY A 103 3.29 12.75 -0.43
N ARG A 104 4.39 12.52 -1.14
CA ARG A 104 5.64 11.97 -0.57
C ARG A 104 6.50 13.03 0.11
N THR A 105 7.50 12.58 0.86
CA THR A 105 8.58 13.39 1.42
C THR A 105 8.15 14.47 2.40
N ILE A 106 6.97 14.36 3.00
CA ILE A 106 6.45 15.37 3.92
C ILE A 106 7.09 15.20 5.30
N GLN A 107 7.86 16.19 5.74
CA GLN A 107 8.42 16.21 7.10
C GLN A 107 7.37 16.60 8.13
N PRO A 108 7.39 16.07 9.37
CA PRO A 108 6.55 16.53 10.48
C PRO A 108 6.61 18.04 10.70
N GLY A 109 5.49 18.63 11.14
CA GLY A 109 5.34 20.07 11.33
C GLY A 109 3.89 20.49 11.52
N TRP A 110 3.69 21.75 11.90
CA TRP A 110 2.38 22.32 12.19
C TRP A 110 1.86 23.19 11.04
N ASN A 111 0.54 23.36 10.98
CA ASN A 111 -0.17 24.19 10.02
C ASN A 111 0.17 23.85 8.56
N LYS A 112 0.36 22.56 8.29
CA LYS A 112 0.60 22.07 6.94
C LYS A 112 -0.61 22.32 6.09
N ASN A 113 -0.44 22.70 4.84
CA ASN A 113 -1.56 23.12 3.99
C ASN A 113 -1.67 22.27 2.71
N ILE A 114 -2.84 21.68 2.52
CA ILE A 114 -3.25 21.00 1.29
C ILE A 114 -4.31 21.86 0.62
N ILE A 115 -4.16 22.10 -0.68
CA ILE A 115 -5.14 22.81 -1.50
C ILE A 115 -5.80 21.79 -2.42
N TRP A 116 -7.12 21.67 -2.31
CA TRP A 116 -7.93 20.83 -3.17
C TRP A 116 -8.75 21.66 -4.16
N GLU A 117 -8.57 21.41 -5.45
CA GLU A 117 -9.35 22.02 -6.53
C GLU A 117 -10.65 21.24 -6.77
N TRP A 118 -11.59 21.38 -5.83
CA TRP A 118 -12.76 20.49 -5.75
C TRP A 118 -13.62 20.42 -7.02
N HIS A 119 -13.72 21.52 -7.77
CA HIS A 119 -14.52 21.63 -8.99
C HIS A 119 -14.04 20.71 -10.14
N LYS A 120 -12.79 20.24 -10.08
CA LYS A 120 -12.25 19.26 -11.04
C LYS A 120 -12.74 17.83 -10.76
N GLU A 121 -13.18 17.55 -9.54
CA GLU A 121 -13.63 16.22 -9.10
C GLU A 121 -15.12 16.15 -8.83
N ARG A 122 -15.75 17.29 -8.52
CA ARG A 122 -17.13 17.35 -8.03
C ARG A 122 -17.89 18.52 -8.60
N LEU A 123 -19.19 18.30 -8.82
CA LEU A 123 -20.12 19.34 -9.25
C LEU A 123 -20.54 20.28 -8.11
N ARG A 124 -20.54 19.79 -6.86
CA ARG A 124 -20.91 20.55 -5.66
C ARG A 124 -20.24 20.02 -4.39
N ILE A 125 -20.27 20.82 -3.34
CA ILE A 125 -19.76 20.47 -2.01
C ILE A 125 -20.92 20.36 -1.02
N PRO A 126 -21.07 19.22 -0.30
CA PRO A 126 -22.10 19.07 0.72
C PRO A 126 -21.69 19.75 2.04
N ASP A 127 -22.66 20.25 2.81
CA ASP A 127 -22.42 20.84 4.15
C ASP A 127 -21.86 19.82 5.15
N SER A 128 -22.14 18.53 4.92
CA SER A 128 -21.64 17.39 5.67
C SER A 128 -20.21 16.98 5.31
N LEU A 129 -19.48 17.77 4.50
CA LEU A 129 -18.12 17.46 4.09
C LEU A 129 -17.20 17.22 5.31
N ARG A 130 -16.46 16.11 5.28
CA ARG A 130 -15.39 15.82 6.23
C ARG A 130 -14.15 15.37 5.49
N PHE A 131 -12.99 15.62 6.10
CA PHE A 131 -11.70 15.18 5.57
C PHE A 131 -11.04 14.21 6.55
N MET A 132 -10.36 13.23 5.98
CA MET A 132 -9.45 12.33 6.68
C MET A 132 -8.12 12.42 5.98
N ILE A 133 -7.05 12.59 6.76
CA ILE A 133 -5.69 12.59 6.25
C ILE A 133 -4.99 11.38 6.84
N VAL A 134 -4.41 10.56 5.97
CA VAL A 134 -3.64 9.39 6.34
C VAL A 134 -2.18 9.71 6.10
N ALA A 135 -1.38 9.62 7.17
CA ALA A 135 0.07 9.66 7.08
C ALA A 135 0.61 8.24 7.19
N ARG A 136 1.49 7.88 6.27
CA ARG A 136 2.25 6.62 6.30
C ARG A 136 3.73 6.95 6.29
N PRO A 137 4.61 6.17 6.93
CA PRO A 137 6.03 6.36 6.75
C PRO A 137 6.34 6.35 5.26
N ASP A 138 6.82 7.46 4.71
CA ASP A 138 7.44 7.43 3.39
C ASP A 138 8.85 6.96 3.70
N GLU A 139 9.00 5.63 3.69
CA GLU A 139 10.31 5.04 3.65
C GLU A 139 10.99 5.68 2.43
N ILE A 140 11.85 6.67 2.68
CA ILE A 140 12.81 7.11 1.68
C ILE A 140 13.48 5.83 1.31
N ILE A 141 13.21 5.44 0.09
CA ILE A 141 13.85 4.30 -0.50
C ILE A 141 15.32 4.72 -0.66
N GLU A 142 16.11 4.50 0.40
CA GLU A 142 17.54 4.70 0.40
C GLU A 142 18.13 3.58 -0.45
N GLY A 143 18.42 3.90 -1.70
CA GLY A 143 19.08 2.99 -2.62
C GLY A 143 18.44 2.95 -4.00
N ASN A 144 19.13 2.26 -4.90
CA ASN A 144 18.65 2.01 -6.25
C ASN A 144 17.87 0.69 -6.36
N SER A 145 17.71 -0.06 -5.26
CA SER A 145 16.97 -1.33 -5.22
C SER A 145 16.61 -1.72 -3.79
N GLY A 146 15.57 -2.54 -3.63
CA GLY A 146 15.17 -3.07 -2.34
C GLY A 146 14.02 -4.05 -2.47
N VAL A 147 13.31 -4.30 -1.37
CA VAL A 147 12.22 -5.28 -1.30
C VAL A 147 11.03 -4.68 -0.57
N PHE A 148 9.82 -4.90 -1.06
CA PHE A 148 8.58 -4.63 -0.34
C PHE A 148 7.77 -5.92 -0.17
N THR A 149 6.86 -5.95 0.79
CA THR A 149 5.96 -7.11 1.01
C THR A 149 4.56 -6.73 0.58
N ASP A 150 3.94 -7.51 -0.31
CA ASP A 150 2.51 -7.40 -0.61
C ASP A 150 1.71 -7.98 0.56
N PHE A 151 1.08 -7.11 1.34
CA PHE A 151 0.34 -7.52 2.53
C PHE A 151 -0.88 -8.40 2.24
N ARG A 152 -1.36 -8.44 0.99
CA ARG A 152 -2.54 -9.23 0.60
C ARG A 152 -2.25 -10.73 0.57
N ASN A 153 -1.00 -11.12 0.30
CA ASN A 153 -0.60 -12.54 0.22
C ASN A 153 0.76 -12.86 0.88
N GLY A 154 1.45 -11.86 1.44
CA GLY A 154 2.74 -12.02 2.11
C GLY A 154 3.94 -12.20 1.18
N ILE A 155 3.76 -12.08 -0.16
CA ILE A 155 4.85 -12.22 -1.11
C ILE A 155 5.76 -10.99 -1.04
N LYS A 156 7.07 -11.24 -1.03
CA LYS A 156 8.08 -10.18 -1.09
C LYS A 156 8.52 -9.99 -2.53
N TYR A 157 8.41 -8.76 -3.02
CA TYR A 157 8.86 -8.39 -4.36
C TYR A 157 10.04 -7.43 -4.25
N LYS A 158 11.05 -7.67 -5.08
CA LYS A 158 12.13 -6.73 -5.31
C LYS A 158 11.62 -5.54 -6.12
N TRP A 159 12.19 -4.39 -5.87
CA TRP A 159 12.03 -3.21 -6.69
C TRP A 159 13.39 -2.61 -7.03
N VAL A 160 13.44 -1.87 -8.14
CA VAL A 160 14.61 -1.13 -8.63
C VAL A 160 14.21 0.29 -9.01
N LYS A 161 15.08 1.25 -8.70
CA LYS A 161 14.93 2.63 -9.14
C LYS A 161 15.64 2.81 -10.47
N ILE A 162 14.90 3.25 -11.49
CA ILE A 162 15.40 3.51 -12.83
C ILE A 162 15.08 4.95 -13.18
N GLY A 163 16.11 5.80 -13.28
CA GLY A 163 15.93 7.25 -13.39
C GLY A 163 15.12 7.80 -12.21
N ARG A 164 13.94 8.34 -12.50
CA ARG A 164 13.01 8.89 -11.50
C ARG A 164 11.91 7.90 -11.09
N GLN A 165 11.81 6.76 -11.77
CA GLN A 165 10.75 5.78 -11.57
C GLN A 165 11.22 4.63 -10.67
N ILE A 166 10.28 4.00 -9.99
CA ILE A 166 10.50 2.77 -9.22
C ILE A 166 9.69 1.68 -9.89
N TRP A 167 10.35 0.58 -10.22
CA TRP A 167 9.76 -0.57 -10.91
C TRP A 167 9.86 -1.80 -10.04
N MET A 168 8.85 -2.68 -10.09
CA MET A 168 9.04 -4.03 -9.59
C MET A 168 10.10 -4.70 -10.46
N ALA A 169 11.09 -5.34 -9.82
CA ALA A 169 12.09 -6.13 -10.51
C ALA A 169 11.61 -7.59 -10.73
N GLU A 170 10.43 -7.93 -10.21
CA GLU A 170 9.81 -9.24 -10.31
C GLU A 170 8.37 -9.09 -10.78
N ASN A 171 7.88 -10.05 -11.57
CA ASN A 171 6.51 -10.04 -12.07
C ASN A 171 5.51 -10.34 -10.94
N LEU A 172 4.37 -9.64 -10.96
CA LEU A 172 3.31 -9.79 -9.96
C LEU A 172 2.74 -11.21 -9.93
N ASN A 173 2.56 -11.77 -8.73
CA ASN A 173 1.97 -13.09 -8.47
C ASN A 173 0.88 -12.99 -7.39
N TYR A 174 -0.21 -12.28 -7.69
CA TYR A 174 -1.35 -12.06 -6.81
C TYR A 174 -2.63 -12.68 -7.39
N GLY A 175 -3.57 -13.07 -6.54
CA GLY A 175 -4.84 -13.66 -6.98
C GLY A 175 -4.92 -15.19 -6.89
N ASN A 176 -6.13 -15.69 -7.13
CA ASN A 176 -6.54 -17.09 -7.10
C ASN A 176 -6.23 -17.77 -8.44
N LEU A 177 -5.68 -18.98 -8.38
CA LEU A 177 -5.34 -19.72 -9.60
C LEU A 177 -6.61 -20.19 -10.32
N VAL A 178 -6.75 -19.79 -11.58
CA VAL A 178 -7.74 -20.32 -12.51
C VAL A 178 -7.11 -21.22 -13.55
N GLN A 179 -7.91 -22.10 -14.16
CA GLN A 179 -7.44 -23.12 -15.09
C GLN A 179 -7.35 -22.62 -16.54
N ASN A 180 -8.12 -21.60 -16.90
CA ASN A 180 -8.11 -21.01 -18.23
C ASN A 180 -8.23 -19.47 -18.17
N PRO A 181 -7.71 -18.74 -19.17
CA PRO A 181 -7.86 -17.29 -19.24
C PRO A 181 -9.33 -16.81 -19.27
N GLU A 182 -10.25 -17.62 -19.78
CA GLU A 182 -11.68 -17.29 -19.84
C GLU A 182 -12.38 -17.38 -18.47
N ASP A 183 -11.71 -17.94 -17.46
CA ASP A 183 -12.25 -18.07 -16.11
C ASP A 183 -12.14 -16.78 -15.28
N HIS A 184 -11.39 -15.77 -15.74
CA HIS A 184 -11.32 -14.45 -15.09
C HIS A 184 -12.70 -13.76 -15.12
N LYS A 185 -13.15 -13.24 -13.99
CA LYS A 185 -14.49 -12.69 -13.82
C LYS A 185 -14.45 -11.36 -13.08
N ASN A 186 -15.33 -10.45 -13.50
CA ASN A 186 -15.58 -9.23 -12.75
C ASN A 186 -16.48 -9.52 -11.53
N ASN A 187 -15.91 -10.16 -10.51
CA ASN A 187 -16.59 -10.59 -9.28
C ASN A 187 -15.94 -10.01 -8.01
N GLY A 188 -14.84 -9.27 -8.13
CA GLY A 188 -14.08 -8.70 -7.02
C GLY A 188 -13.01 -9.62 -6.42
N ASP A 189 -12.95 -10.89 -6.84
CA ASP A 189 -11.84 -11.78 -6.56
C ASP A 189 -10.79 -11.60 -7.65
N CYS A 190 -9.52 -11.47 -7.25
CA CYS A 190 -8.47 -11.41 -8.24
C CYS A 190 -8.13 -12.83 -8.73
N GLU A 191 -8.12 -13.05 -10.03
CA GLU A 191 -7.78 -14.34 -10.62
C GLU A 191 -6.49 -14.25 -11.44
N LYS A 192 -5.76 -15.37 -11.47
CA LYS A 192 -4.48 -15.46 -12.15
C LYS A 192 -4.32 -16.80 -12.84
N PHE A 193 -3.47 -16.84 -13.85
CA PHE A 193 -3.07 -18.04 -14.54
C PHE A 193 -1.55 -18.23 -14.44
N CYS A 194 -1.09 -19.47 -14.25
CA CYS A 194 0.33 -19.78 -14.35
C CYS A 194 0.64 -20.34 -15.71
N TYR A 195 1.75 -19.93 -16.32
CA TYR A 195 2.21 -20.52 -17.58
C TYR A 195 2.15 -22.06 -17.52
N ASN A 196 1.61 -22.72 -18.55
CA ASN A 196 1.37 -24.18 -18.57
C ASN A 196 0.52 -24.74 -17.40
N ASN A 197 -0.31 -23.93 -16.75
CA ASN A 197 -1.11 -24.33 -15.58
C ASN A 197 -0.29 -24.91 -14.41
N ALA A 198 1.00 -24.58 -14.32
CA ALA A 198 1.85 -25.08 -13.25
C ALA A 198 2.19 -23.96 -12.24
N PRO A 199 1.77 -24.07 -10.96
CA PRO A 199 2.04 -23.08 -9.92
C PRO A 199 3.52 -22.67 -9.81
N LEU A 200 4.43 -23.62 -9.99
CA LEU A 200 5.89 -23.37 -9.99
C LEU A 200 6.33 -22.32 -11.02
N TYR A 201 5.60 -22.18 -12.13
CA TYR A 201 5.89 -21.14 -13.12
C TYR A 201 5.38 -19.77 -12.69
N CYS A 202 4.32 -19.68 -11.87
CA CYS A 202 3.99 -18.43 -11.20
C CYS A 202 5.07 -18.02 -10.20
N ASP A 203 5.62 -18.98 -9.44
CA ASP A 203 6.66 -18.70 -8.46
C ASP A 203 7.97 -18.24 -9.13
N ARG A 204 8.26 -18.77 -10.32
CA ARG A 204 9.50 -18.44 -11.06
C ARG A 204 9.37 -17.22 -11.97
N TYR A 205 8.24 -17.05 -12.65
CA TYR A 205 8.08 -16.07 -13.72
C TYR A 205 6.99 -15.03 -13.44
N GLY A 206 6.33 -15.11 -12.28
CA GLY A 206 5.12 -14.35 -12.01
C GLY A 206 3.89 -14.95 -12.68
N ALA A 207 2.73 -14.41 -12.33
CA ALA A 207 1.47 -14.87 -12.89
C ALA A 207 1.08 -14.10 -14.14
N LEU A 208 0.21 -14.71 -14.93
CA LEU A 208 -0.40 -14.15 -16.12
C LEU A 208 -1.84 -13.75 -15.78
N TYR A 209 -2.28 -12.64 -16.36
CA TYR A 209 -3.61 -12.07 -16.14
C TYR A 209 -4.22 -11.75 -17.48
N SER A 210 -5.56 -11.80 -17.57
CA SER A 210 -6.24 -11.12 -18.66
C SER A 210 -6.03 -9.61 -18.53
N TRP A 211 -6.14 -8.87 -19.64
CA TRP A 211 -5.98 -7.42 -19.60
C TRP A 211 -7.04 -6.75 -18.72
N ASP A 212 -8.30 -7.18 -18.86
CA ASP A 212 -9.41 -6.65 -18.07
C ASP A 212 -9.20 -6.91 -16.58
N GLU A 213 -8.77 -8.12 -16.22
CA GLU A 213 -8.44 -8.48 -14.84
C GLU A 213 -7.30 -7.60 -14.31
N LEU A 214 -6.17 -7.53 -15.03
CA LEU A 214 -5.01 -6.73 -14.64
C LEU A 214 -5.43 -5.29 -14.33
N MET A 215 -6.21 -4.69 -15.22
CA MET A 215 -6.71 -3.31 -15.11
C MET A 215 -7.82 -3.12 -14.06
N GLY A 216 -8.27 -4.19 -13.39
CA GLY A 216 -9.39 -4.14 -12.46
C GLY A 216 -10.70 -3.72 -13.13
N TYR A 217 -10.89 -4.12 -14.40
CA TYR A 217 -12.03 -3.79 -15.25
C TYR A 217 -12.24 -2.27 -15.47
N VAL A 218 -11.16 -1.48 -15.40
CA VAL A 218 -11.15 -0.04 -15.68
C VAL A 218 -10.31 0.25 -16.92
N SER A 219 -10.73 1.21 -17.75
CA SER A 219 -10.02 1.56 -19.00
C SER A 219 -9.04 2.73 -18.88
N ALA A 220 -9.02 3.43 -17.76
CA ALA A 220 -8.13 4.56 -17.54
C ALA A 220 -6.66 4.10 -17.40
N GLU A 221 -5.72 4.82 -18.02
CA GLU A 221 -4.29 4.57 -17.84
C GLU A 221 -3.84 4.98 -16.43
N GLY A 222 -2.78 4.34 -15.94
CA GLY A 222 -2.17 4.67 -14.65
C GLY A 222 -3.02 4.25 -13.44
N VAL A 223 -4.05 3.42 -13.66
CA VAL A 223 -4.85 2.87 -12.58
C VAL A 223 -4.04 1.89 -11.75
N GLN A 224 -4.41 1.75 -10.48
CA GLN A 224 -3.85 0.71 -9.62
C GLN A 224 -4.10 -0.69 -10.20
N GLY A 225 -5.31 -0.93 -10.73
CA GLY A 225 -5.72 -2.28 -11.15
C GLY A 225 -5.55 -3.28 -10.02
N ILE A 226 -4.97 -4.45 -10.31
CA ILE A 226 -4.64 -5.48 -9.32
C ILE A 226 -3.30 -5.26 -8.61
N CYS A 227 -2.58 -4.17 -8.90
CA CYS A 227 -1.31 -3.90 -8.24
C CYS A 227 -1.52 -3.66 -6.73
N PRO A 228 -0.52 -3.99 -5.89
CA PRO A 228 -0.55 -3.65 -4.47
C PRO A 228 -0.74 -2.15 -4.27
N GLU A 229 -1.12 -1.77 -3.06
CA GLU A 229 -1.24 -0.36 -2.72
C GLU A 229 0.07 0.40 -2.96
N GLN A 230 -0.03 1.64 -3.47
CA GLN A 230 1.09 2.49 -3.92
C GLN A 230 1.82 2.00 -5.18
N TRP A 231 1.34 0.94 -5.82
CA TRP A 231 1.79 0.50 -7.14
C TRP A 231 0.66 0.67 -8.15
N HIS A 232 1.00 0.91 -9.41
CA HIS A 232 0.02 1.05 -10.47
C HIS A 232 0.53 0.43 -11.77
N ILE A 233 -0.41 0.21 -12.69
CA ILE A 233 -0.10 -0.27 -14.03
C ILE A 233 0.51 0.91 -14.80
N PRO A 234 1.74 0.76 -15.33
CA PRO A 234 2.43 1.88 -15.94
C PRO A 234 1.64 2.46 -17.12
N THR A 235 1.61 3.79 -17.19
CA THR A 235 1.11 4.52 -18.34
C THR A 235 2.04 4.36 -19.55
N SER A 236 1.53 4.71 -20.73
CA SER A 236 2.35 4.81 -21.94
C SER A 236 3.57 5.74 -21.75
N ALA A 237 3.37 6.90 -21.12
CA ALA A 237 4.42 7.87 -20.85
C ALA A 237 5.50 7.33 -19.88
N GLU A 238 5.10 6.55 -18.88
CA GLU A 238 6.05 5.94 -17.94
C GLU A 238 6.90 4.86 -18.61
N TRP A 239 6.30 4.06 -19.48
CA TRP A 239 7.05 3.10 -20.31
C TRP A 239 8.05 3.81 -21.23
N GLU A 240 7.66 4.92 -21.84
CA GLU A 240 8.55 5.71 -22.69
C GLU A 240 9.73 6.30 -21.90
N GLU A 241 9.50 6.83 -20.69
CA GLU A 241 10.57 7.31 -19.82
C GLU A 241 11.57 6.20 -19.48
N LEU A 242 11.08 5.00 -19.12
CA LEU A 242 11.92 3.83 -18.86
C LEU A 242 12.78 3.46 -20.08
N ILE A 243 12.15 3.35 -21.25
CA ILE A 243 12.83 2.98 -22.50
C ILE A 243 13.92 3.99 -22.85
N LEU A 244 13.62 5.29 -22.74
CA LEU A 244 14.57 6.35 -23.01
C LEU A 244 15.76 6.29 -22.04
N PHE A 245 15.51 6.07 -20.74
CA PHE A 245 16.56 5.95 -19.74
C PHE A 245 17.51 4.78 -20.03
N LEU A 246 16.98 3.64 -20.51
CA LEU A 246 17.78 2.46 -20.81
C LEU A 246 18.63 2.58 -22.10
N GLY A 247 18.56 3.71 -22.81
CA GLY A 247 19.31 3.98 -24.04
C GLY A 247 18.49 3.83 -25.32
N GLY A 248 17.16 3.93 -25.23
CA GLY A 248 16.22 3.79 -26.35
C GLY A 248 15.71 2.37 -26.57
N ARG A 249 14.71 2.21 -27.45
CA ARG A 249 13.96 0.94 -27.67
C ARG A 249 14.85 -0.28 -27.90
N MET A 250 15.93 -0.12 -28.67
CA MET A 250 16.88 -1.20 -28.98
C MET A 250 17.72 -1.64 -27.75
N ALA A 251 18.08 -0.72 -26.86
CA ALA A 251 18.83 -1.03 -25.64
C ALA A 251 17.92 -1.52 -24.51
N ALA A 252 16.68 -1.01 -24.42
CA ALA A 252 15.68 -1.43 -23.45
C ALA A 252 15.31 -2.92 -23.59
N TYR A 253 15.07 -3.38 -24.83
CA TYR A 253 14.74 -4.79 -25.09
C TYR A 253 15.83 -5.76 -24.60
N LEU A 254 17.10 -5.37 -24.67
CA LEU A 254 18.23 -6.19 -24.22
C LEU A 254 18.43 -6.16 -22.70
N ARG A 255 18.08 -5.06 -22.03
CA ARG A 255 18.39 -4.81 -20.61
C ARG A 255 17.27 -5.20 -19.65
N VAL A 256 16.01 -5.11 -20.07
CA VAL A 256 14.86 -5.50 -19.23
C VAL A 256 14.87 -7.02 -18.92
N ARG A 257 15.49 -7.84 -19.78
CA ARG A 257 15.64 -9.29 -19.55
C ARG A 257 16.76 -9.65 -18.55
N GLN A 258 17.56 -8.68 -18.11
CA GLN A 258 18.73 -8.87 -17.23
C GLN A 258 18.55 -8.26 -15.84
N LEU A 259 17.42 -7.60 -15.58
CA LEU A 259 16.99 -7.16 -14.25
C LEU A 259 16.22 -8.29 -13.55
#